data_AF-A0A645B852-F1
#
_entry.id   AF-A0A645B852-F1
#
_cell.length_a   1.000
_cell.length_b   1.000
_cell.length_c   1.000
_cell.angle_alpha   90.00
_cell.angle_beta   90.00
_cell.angle_gamma   90.00
#
_symmetry.space_group_name_H-M   'P 1'
#
loop_
_entity.id
_entity.type
_entity.pdbx_description
1 polymer ?
#
loop_
_entity_poly.entity_id
_entity_poly.type
_entity_poly.pdbx_seq_one_letter_code
_entity_poly.pdbx_strand_id
1 'polypeptide(L)'
;MEKWGIPSADIQNYVNALPAANQQNVLNQKYIALFTQFLESWSEYRRTGYPNFLVKRNDVVFNGIVEGENVSYTFNPLFGDGGVPSRFYYPVKEQTVNKESYQEAIASQGGDVIETKLWIFK
;
A
#
# COMPACT_ATOMS: atom_id res chain seq x y z
N MET A 1 20.33 -4.89 3.40
CA MET A 1 21.39 -3.89 3.15
C MET A 1 22.62 -4.55 2.52
N GLU A 2 23.05 -5.73 2.99
CA GLU A 2 24.12 -6.52 2.36
C GLU A 2 23.92 -6.78 0.86
N LYS A 3 22.70 -7.18 0.46
CA LYS A 3 22.28 -7.32 -0.96
C LYS A 3 22.62 -6.11 -1.84
N TRP A 4 22.65 -4.92 -1.22
CA TRP A 4 22.87 -3.64 -1.90
C TRP A 4 24.33 -3.16 -1.79
N GLY A 5 25.24 -3.98 -1.26
CA GLY A 5 26.66 -3.64 -1.15
C GLY A 5 26.97 -2.57 -0.11
N ILE A 6 26.08 -2.31 0.85
CA ILE A 6 26.31 -1.34 1.92
C ILE A 6 27.43 -1.84 2.84
N PRO A 7 28.42 -1.00 3.21
CA PRO A 7 29.49 -1.39 4.13
C PRO A 7 28.97 -1.94 5.46
N SER A 8 29.61 -2.97 5.99
CA SER A 8 29.16 -3.63 7.24
C SER A 8 29.09 -2.67 8.44
N ALA A 9 29.98 -1.68 8.50
CA ALA A 9 29.95 -0.66 9.55
C ALA A 9 28.65 0.15 9.52
N ASP A 10 28.19 0.55 8.33
CA ASP A 10 26.94 1.32 8.17
C ASP A 10 25.71 0.46 8.47
N ILE A 11 25.74 -0.82 8.09
CA ILE A 11 24.69 -1.79 8.45
C ILE A 11 24.59 -1.92 9.96
N GLN A 12 25.72 -2.11 10.65
CA GLN A 12 25.73 -2.26 12.10
C GLN A 12 25.24 -0.99 12.80
N ASN A 13 25.67 0.19 12.33
CA ASN A 13 25.22 1.47 12.84
C ASN A 13 23.70 1.62 12.71
N TYR A 14 23.14 1.28 11.54
CA TYR A 14 21.71 1.32 11.30
C TYR A 14 20.95 0.36 12.21
N VAL A 15 21.36 -0.92 12.26
CA VAL A 15 20.69 -1.96 13.05
C VAL A 15 20.73 -1.65 14.54
N ASN A 16 21.84 -1.12 15.06
CA ASN A 16 21.97 -0.71 16.46
C ASN A 16 21.07 0.47 16.83
N ALA A 17 20.70 1.31 15.86
CA ALA A 17 19.81 2.44 16.06
C ALA A 17 18.31 2.07 15.96
N LEU A 18 17.98 0.85 15.53
CA LEU A 18 16.60 0.43 15.40
C LEU A 18 15.92 0.28 16.77
N PRO A 19 14.64 0.66 16.89
CA PRO A 19 13.86 0.36 18.08
C PRO A 19 13.71 -1.15 18.28
N ALA A 20 13.38 -1.56 19.51
CA ALA A 20 13.14 -2.96 19.84
C ALA A 20 12.16 -3.61 18.86
N ALA A 21 12.43 -4.86 18.50
CA ALA A 21 11.60 -5.60 17.56
C ALA A 21 10.19 -5.79 18.12
N ASN A 22 9.20 -5.31 17.37
CA ASN A 22 7.78 -5.59 17.55
C ASN A 22 7.14 -5.70 16.16
N GLN A 23 5.86 -6.08 16.10
CA GLN A 23 5.16 -6.28 14.82
C GLN A 23 5.26 -5.06 13.90
N GLN A 24 4.97 -3.86 14.41
CA GLN A 24 5.04 -2.62 13.63
C GLN A 24 6.45 -2.37 13.09
N ASN A 25 7.47 -2.39 13.96
CA ASN A 25 8.84 -2.07 13.59
C ASN A 25 9.37 -3.06 12.55
N VAL A 26 9.12 -4.36 12.74
CA VAL A 26 9.56 -5.41 11.83
C VAL A 26 8.84 -5.31 10.48
N LEU A 27 7.52 -5.13 10.47
CA LEU A 27 6.77 -5.06 9.21
C LEU A 27 7.01 -3.74 8.45
N ASN A 28 7.24 -2.63 9.15
CA ASN A 28 7.69 -1.38 8.53
C ASN A 28 9.06 -1.56 7.85
N GLN A 29 10.00 -2.24 8.50
CA GLN A 29 11.31 -2.56 7.90
C GLN A 29 11.19 -3.55 6.74
N LYS A 30 10.29 -4.54 6.84
CA LYS A 30 9.99 -5.46 5.74
C LYS A 30 9.52 -4.70 4.51
N TYR A 31 8.62 -3.72 4.65
CA TYR A 31 8.16 -2.90 3.54
C TYR A 31 9.32 -2.19 2.82
N ILE A 32 10.25 -1.60 3.56
CA ILE A 32 11.45 -0.95 3.00
C ILE A 32 12.32 -1.97 2.27
N ALA A 33 12.53 -3.16 2.85
CA ALA A 33 13.31 -4.23 2.23
C ALA A 33 12.69 -4.72 0.90
N LEU A 34 11.37 -4.63 0.76
CA LEU A 34 10.62 -5.03 -0.44
C LEU A 34 10.56 -3.95 -1.54
N PHE A 35 11.37 -2.89 -1.49
CA PHE A 35 11.34 -1.77 -2.45
C PHE A 35 11.33 -2.21 -3.94
N THR A 36 12.10 -3.24 -4.30
CA THR A 36 12.13 -3.78 -5.69
C THR A 36 11.13 -4.90 -5.95
N GLN A 37 10.30 -5.26 -4.98
CA GLN A 37 9.32 -6.33 -5.03
C GLN A 37 7.92 -5.76 -4.78
N PHE A 38 7.50 -4.84 -5.65
CA PHE A 38 6.28 -4.05 -5.43
C PHE A 38 5.00 -4.90 -5.27
N LEU A 39 4.87 -6.02 -5.99
CA LEU A 39 3.71 -6.92 -5.85
C LEU A 39 3.67 -7.60 -4.47
N GLU A 40 4.83 -7.98 -3.94
CA GLU A 40 4.95 -8.56 -2.60
C GLU A 40 4.69 -7.48 -1.54
N SER A 41 5.28 -6.29 -1.71
CA SER A 41 5.05 -5.13 -0.84
C SER A 41 3.57 -4.76 -0.75
N TRP A 42 2.88 -4.70 -1.90
CA TRP A 42 1.44 -4.44 -1.94
C TRP A 42 0.60 -5.56 -1.32
N SER A 43 1.00 -6.82 -1.48
CA SER A 43 0.32 -7.96 -0.86
C SER A 43 0.52 -7.98 0.66
N GLU A 44 1.72 -7.71 1.15
CA GLU A 44 2.02 -7.61 2.57
C GLU A 44 1.31 -6.45 3.24
N TYR A 45 1.22 -5.29 2.58
CA TYR A 45 0.42 -4.17 3.10
C TYR A 45 -1.05 -4.55 3.25
N ARG A 46 -1.67 -5.16 2.23
CA ARG A 46 -3.07 -5.58 2.27
C ARG A 46 -3.33 -6.68 3.31
N ARG A 47 -2.34 -7.53 3.58
CA ARG A 47 -2.41 -8.59 4.59
C ARG A 47 -2.24 -8.06 6.01
N THR A 48 -1.36 -7.08 6.21
CA THR A 48 -0.90 -6.70 7.56
C THR A 48 -1.32 -5.31 8.03
N GLY A 49 -1.67 -4.41 7.11
CA GLY A 49 -1.89 -2.99 7.39
C GLY A 49 -0.60 -2.18 7.59
N TYR A 50 0.59 -2.78 7.46
CA TYR A 50 1.88 -2.10 7.57
C TYR A 50 2.53 -1.92 6.19
N PRO A 51 3.19 -0.77 5.95
CA PRO A 51 3.58 0.20 6.95
C PRO A 51 2.48 1.19 7.31
N ASN A 52 2.56 1.72 8.53
CA ASN A 52 1.57 2.65 9.07
C ASN A 52 1.79 4.12 8.66
N PHE A 53 2.80 4.39 7.83
CA PHE A 53 3.15 5.73 7.35
C PHE A 53 2.78 5.97 5.88
N LEU A 54 2.03 5.07 5.24
CA LEU A 54 1.47 5.37 3.92
C LEU A 54 0.41 6.46 4.04
N VAL A 55 0.42 7.36 3.07
CA VAL A 55 -0.55 8.45 2.93
C VAL A 55 -1.96 7.90 2.79
N LYS A 56 -2.89 8.49 3.54
CA LYS A 56 -4.32 8.19 3.52
C LYS A 56 -5.10 9.44 3.16
N ARG A 57 -6.37 9.27 2.78
CA ARG A 57 -7.28 10.40 2.56
C ARG A 57 -7.24 11.37 3.75
N ASN A 58 -7.20 12.65 3.42
CA ASN A 58 -7.09 13.80 4.32
C ASN A 58 -5.72 14.01 4.98
N ASP A 59 -4.74 13.13 4.75
CA ASP A 59 -3.37 13.40 5.21
C ASP A 59 -2.81 14.60 4.46
N VAL A 60 -2.14 15.49 5.19
CA VAL A 60 -1.41 16.62 4.61
C VAL A 60 -0.16 16.08 3.93
N VAL A 61 -0.09 16.22 2.60
CA VAL A 61 1.07 15.79 1.80
C VAL A 61 2.08 16.92 1.60
N PHE A 62 1.65 18.17 1.82
CA PHE A 62 2.51 19.33 1.73
C PHE A 62 1.96 20.48 2.57
N ASN A 63 2.85 21.18 3.27
CA ASN A 63 2.55 22.42 3.97
C ASN A 63 3.74 23.38 3.77
N GLY A 64 3.50 24.55 3.21
CA GLY A 64 4.56 25.51 2.90
C GLY A 64 4.06 26.74 2.16
N ILE A 65 5.00 27.54 1.65
CA ILE A 65 4.69 28.75 0.90
C ILE A 65 4.73 28.46 -0.60
N VAL A 66 3.65 28.76 -1.31
CA VAL A 66 3.57 28.72 -2.78
C VAL A 66 3.08 30.09 -3.22
N GLU A 67 3.84 30.73 -4.12
CA GLU A 67 3.52 32.07 -4.64
C GLU A 67 3.33 33.15 -3.55
N GLY A 68 4.04 33.02 -2.42
CA GLY A 68 3.96 33.97 -1.30
C GLY A 68 2.85 33.69 -0.30
N GLU A 69 1.97 32.72 -0.58
CA GLU A 69 0.87 32.33 0.30
C GLU A 69 1.16 31.02 1.02
N ASN A 70 0.72 30.92 2.28
CA ASN A 70 0.77 29.65 3.01
C ASN A 70 -0.30 28.71 2.45
N VAL A 71 0.12 27.57 1.90
CA VAL A 71 -0.76 26.54 1.36
C VAL A 71 -0.57 25.21 2.10
N SER A 72 -1.66 24.48 2.27
CA SER A 72 -1.69 23.12 2.78
C SER A 72 -2.42 22.25 1.77
N TYR A 73 -1.75 21.22 1.26
CA TYR A 73 -2.34 20.26 0.33
C TYR A 73 -2.58 18.94 1.06
N THR A 74 -3.79 18.42 0.91
CA THR A 74 -4.20 17.12 1.45
C THR A 74 -4.34 16.11 0.33
N PHE A 75 -4.08 14.84 0.64
CA PHE A 75 -4.39 13.75 -0.27
C PHE A 75 -5.89 13.46 -0.26
N ASN A 76 -6.55 13.61 -1.39
CA ASN A 76 -7.93 13.16 -1.58
C ASN A 76 -8.02 12.39 -2.91
N PRO A 77 -8.15 11.06 -2.91
CA PRO A 77 -8.18 10.31 -4.15
C PRO A 77 -9.51 10.51 -4.88
N LEU A 78 -9.43 10.50 -6.21
CA LEU A 78 -10.57 10.68 -7.12
C LEU A 78 -11.67 9.62 -6.92
N PHE A 79 -11.28 8.42 -6.50
CA PHE A 79 -12.20 7.31 -6.26
C PHE A 79 -11.71 6.48 -5.07
N GLY A 80 -12.62 5.69 -4.55
CA GLY A 80 -12.38 4.74 -3.48
C GLY A 80 -12.43 5.27 -2.07
N ASP A 81 -11.97 4.47 -1.10
CA ASP A 81 -12.14 4.75 0.34
C ASP A 81 -11.04 5.63 0.95
N GLY A 82 -10.02 6.01 0.17
CA GLY A 82 -8.91 6.81 0.68
C GLY A 82 -7.65 6.02 1.02
N GLY A 83 -7.72 4.70 0.99
CA GLY A 83 -6.60 3.81 1.23
C GLY A 83 -5.93 3.32 -0.05
N VAL A 84 -4.95 2.43 0.13
CA VAL A 84 -4.35 1.68 -0.97
C VAL A 84 -5.40 0.68 -1.48
N PRO A 85 -5.62 0.57 -2.82
CA PRO A 85 -6.52 -0.42 -3.40
C PRO A 85 -6.32 -1.84 -2.85
N SER A 86 -7.40 -2.51 -2.46
CA SER A 86 -7.37 -3.92 -2.03
C SER A 86 -7.20 -4.88 -3.21
N ARG A 87 -7.60 -4.48 -4.41
CA ARG A 87 -7.53 -5.29 -5.64
C ARG A 87 -7.64 -4.41 -6.89
N PHE A 88 -7.48 -5.04 -8.05
CA PHE A 88 -7.87 -4.46 -9.34
C PHE A 88 -9.27 -4.91 -9.75
N TYR A 89 -9.90 -4.12 -10.62
CA TYR A 89 -11.13 -4.47 -11.33
C TYR A 89 -10.91 -5.69 -12.23
N TYR A 90 -11.99 -6.40 -12.54
CA TYR A 90 -11.95 -7.31 -13.67
C TYR A 90 -11.84 -6.51 -14.99
N PRO A 91 -11.17 -7.04 -16.02
CA PRO A 91 -11.11 -6.39 -17.32
C PRO A 91 -12.53 -6.15 -17.87
N VAL A 92 -12.79 -4.95 -18.41
CA VAL A 92 -14.10 -4.57 -18.96
C VAL A 92 -14.60 -5.56 -20.03
N LYS A 93 -13.68 -6.18 -20.78
CA LYS A 93 -14.00 -7.20 -21.78
C LYS A 93 -14.73 -8.41 -21.17
N GLU A 94 -14.36 -8.86 -19.97
CA GLU A 94 -15.01 -10.01 -19.32
C GLU A 94 -16.48 -9.73 -19.02
N GLN A 95 -16.84 -8.46 -18.78
CA GLN A 95 -18.22 -8.05 -18.50
C GLN A 95 -19.13 -8.22 -19.73
N THR A 96 -18.56 -8.27 -20.94
CA THR A 96 -19.32 -8.46 -22.18
C THR A 96 -19.18 -9.86 -22.75
N VAL A 97 -17.98 -10.44 -22.77
CA VAL A 97 -17.72 -11.73 -23.42
C VAL A 97 -17.88 -12.94 -22.51
N ASN A 98 -17.84 -12.74 -21.18
CA ASN A 98 -17.90 -13.81 -20.18
C ASN A 98 -18.82 -13.39 -19.00
N LYS A 99 -19.95 -12.79 -19.36
CA LYS A 99 -20.83 -12.08 -18.42
C LYS A 99 -21.34 -12.97 -17.29
N GLU A 100 -21.69 -14.22 -17.57
CA GLU A 100 -22.20 -15.18 -16.58
C GLU A 100 -21.17 -15.45 -15.49
N SER A 101 -19.95 -15.86 -15.86
CA SER A 101 -18.86 -16.09 -14.90
C SER A 101 -18.49 -14.82 -14.13
N TYR A 102 -18.51 -13.65 -14.78
CA TYR A 102 -18.29 -12.37 -14.11
C TYR A 102 -19.36 -12.09 -13.04
N GLN A 103 -20.63 -12.37 -13.35
CA GLN A 103 -21.74 -12.20 -12.41
C GLN A 103 -21.65 -13.15 -11.20
N GLU A 104 -21.26 -14.40 -11.42
CA GLU A 104 -21.01 -15.36 -10.34
C GLU A 104 -19.84 -14.91 -9.42
N ALA A 105 -18.76 -14.41 -10.02
CA ALA A 105 -17.61 -13.90 -9.27
C ALA A 105 -17.99 -12.70 -8.38
N ILE A 106 -18.71 -11.71 -8.90
CA ILE A 106 -19.14 -10.56 -8.09
C ILE A 106 -20.19 -10.92 -7.04
N ALA A 107 -21.02 -11.94 -7.28
CA ALA A 107 -21.98 -12.44 -6.29
C ALA A 107 -21.28 -13.08 -5.08
N SER A 108 -20.17 -13.78 -5.30
CA SER A 108 -19.41 -14.46 -4.24
C SER A 108 -18.41 -13.56 -3.51
N GLN A 109 -17.70 -12.69 -4.22
CA GLN A 109 -16.65 -11.85 -3.65
C GLN A 109 -17.19 -10.53 -3.06
N GLY A 110 -18.33 -10.05 -3.57
CA GLY A 110 -18.80 -8.67 -3.47
C GLY A 110 -18.61 -7.86 -4.76
N GLY A 111 -19.03 -6.60 -4.76
CA GLY A 111 -18.96 -5.74 -5.94
C GLY A 111 -17.56 -5.65 -6.57
N ASP A 112 -17.51 -5.43 -7.89
CA ASP A 112 -16.26 -5.18 -8.61
C ASP A 112 -15.77 -3.74 -8.37
N VAL A 113 -15.29 -3.50 -7.15
CA VAL A 113 -14.70 -2.24 -6.71
C VAL A 113 -13.34 -2.52 -6.08
N ILE A 114 -12.43 -1.54 -6.11
CA ILE A 114 -11.04 -1.73 -5.65
C ILE A 114 -10.93 -1.90 -4.14
N GLU A 115 -11.97 -1.52 -3.38
CA GLU A 115 -12.06 -1.65 -1.92
C GLU A 115 -12.37 -3.07 -1.49
N THR A 116 -12.97 -3.88 -2.37
CA THR A 116 -13.39 -5.25 -2.02
C THR A 116 -12.17 -6.09 -1.60
N LYS A 117 -12.12 -6.43 -0.31
CA LYS A 117 -11.02 -7.18 0.30
C LYS A 117 -10.97 -8.60 -0.26
N LEU A 118 -9.79 -9.02 -0.73
CA LEU A 118 -9.56 -10.37 -1.21
C LEU A 118 -9.73 -11.39 -0.08
N TRP A 119 -10.28 -12.57 -0.41
CA TRP A 119 -10.59 -13.63 0.57
C TRP A 119 -9.39 -14.07 1.40
N ILE A 120 -8.19 -14.10 0.81
CA ILE A 120 -6.93 -14.44 1.50
C ILE A 120 -6.49 -13.43 2.55
N PHE A 121 -7.06 -12.22 2.53
CA PHE A 121 -6.72 -11.15 3.48
C PHE A 121 -7.86 -10.87 4.45
N LYS A 122 -9.00 -11.56 4.35
CA LYS A 122 -10.14 -11.37 5.26
C LYS A 122 -9.79 -11.85 6.66
#